data_AF-A0A9W8DGK6-F1
#
_entry.id   AF-A0A9W8DGK6-F1
#
_cell.length_a   1.000
_cell.length_b   1.000
_cell.length_c   1.000
_cell.angle_alpha   90.00
_cell.angle_beta   90.00
_cell.angle_gamma   90.00
#
_symmetry.space_group_name_H-M   'P 1'
#
loop_
_entity.id
_entity.type
_entity.pdbx_description
1 polymer ?
#
loop_
_entity_poly.entity_id
_entity_poly.type
_entity_poly.pdbx_seq_one_letter_code
_entity_poly.pdbx_strand_id
1 'polypeptide(L)'
;MGSKKSKKRSGGLDELAGYKVLPVRFDSEGALHYLYFRQHSSTKEDILMPSDRTIFMTNLPADTTERDIRRLFQGVARIARVVFHGVVGQDIVKKNAANAKMMTELAKAMSDSVPKPTKKSNDSQAEDLAPVPRTQLLESGASAHIVLLEVGELANVLSIKAGAITMWPQRDPESANPVDYRGLSRYLYEYRASRPPAELLKTEVDSYMEKFEAAQYERDRMLSQQQNVPDEDGFITVVRRGRHTKNTDGSVSVTAASADDARAAGSKKKEVLFGNMYRFQMRERKNNQLLELRKKFEQDKEKIARMRQARQFRPY
;
A
#
# COMPACT_ATOMS: atom_id res chain seq x y z
N MET A 1 69.41 24.82 -12.70
CA MET A 1 68.32 25.35 -11.85
C MET A 1 67.03 25.34 -12.64
N GLY A 2 66.07 24.49 -12.27
CA GLY A 2 64.78 24.40 -12.93
C GLY A 2 63.72 24.03 -11.91
N SER A 3 63.41 24.97 -11.01
CA SER A 3 62.35 24.81 -10.02
C SER A 3 61.01 24.72 -10.75
N LYS A 4 60.48 23.49 -10.90
CA LYS A 4 59.10 23.25 -11.30
C LYS A 4 58.21 23.80 -10.19
N LYS A 5 57.78 25.05 -10.32
CA LYS A 5 56.70 25.63 -9.53
C LYS A 5 55.49 24.72 -9.66
N SER A 6 55.16 23.98 -8.61
CA SER A 6 53.90 23.25 -8.52
C SER A 6 52.77 24.29 -8.60
N LYS A 7 51.94 24.16 -9.61
CA LYS A 7 50.76 25.00 -9.82
C LYS A 7 49.86 24.79 -8.60
N LYS A 8 49.77 25.76 -7.69
CA LYS A 8 48.81 25.77 -6.58
C LYS A 8 47.44 25.49 -7.20
N ARG A 9 46.89 24.30 -6.94
CA ARG A 9 45.52 23.96 -7.32
C ARG A 9 44.60 24.97 -6.64
N SER A 10 43.74 25.62 -7.42
CA SER A 10 42.65 26.45 -6.91
C SER A 10 41.93 25.69 -5.80
N GLY A 11 41.73 26.29 -4.62
CA GLY A 11 41.24 25.58 -3.42
C GLY A 11 39.78 25.07 -3.48
N GLY A 12 39.17 25.02 -4.65
CA GLY A 12 37.84 24.43 -4.89
C GLY A 12 37.93 22.93 -5.16
N LEU A 13 36.77 22.26 -5.18
CA LEU A 13 36.65 20.86 -5.59
C LEU A 13 36.95 20.69 -7.09
N ASP A 14 37.43 19.51 -7.47
CA ASP A 14 37.61 19.15 -8.87
C ASP A 14 36.24 19.03 -9.55
N GLU A 15 36.14 19.46 -10.81
CA GLU A 15 34.91 19.40 -11.61
C GLU A 15 35.05 18.38 -12.75
N LEU A 16 34.06 17.49 -12.88
CA LEU A 16 33.98 16.45 -13.90
C LEU A 16 32.62 16.51 -14.60
N ALA A 17 32.57 16.90 -15.88
CA ALA A 17 31.34 16.98 -16.69
C ALA A 17 30.19 17.76 -16.01
N GLY A 18 30.52 18.86 -15.30
CA GLY A 18 29.55 19.68 -14.57
C GLY A 18 29.17 19.15 -13.17
N TYR A 19 29.77 18.05 -12.73
CA TYR A 19 29.69 17.55 -11.36
C TYR A 19 30.89 17.97 -10.55
N LYS A 20 30.67 18.36 -9.30
CA LYS A 20 31.72 18.57 -8.30
C LYS A 20 32.05 17.24 -7.64
N VAL A 21 33.35 16.94 -7.59
CA VAL A 21 33.87 15.71 -7.03
C VAL A 21 34.19 15.94 -5.56
N LEU A 22 33.49 15.21 -4.68
CA LEU A 22 33.70 15.24 -3.24
C LEU A 22 34.38 13.94 -2.79
N PRO A 23 35.70 13.96 -2.53
CA PRO A 23 36.39 12.81 -1.96
C PRO A 23 36.09 12.69 -0.47
N VAL A 24 35.60 11.53 -0.06
CA VAL A 24 35.27 11.23 1.34
C VAL A 24 35.96 9.95 1.77
N ARG A 25 36.45 9.90 3.02
CA ARG A 25 36.98 8.68 3.64
C ARG A 25 36.03 8.16 4.70
N PHE A 26 35.87 6.85 4.79
CA PHE A 26 35.09 6.22 5.86
C PHE A 26 35.91 6.05 7.14
N ASP A 27 37.16 5.64 7.00
CA ASP A 27 38.11 5.44 8.09
C ASP A 27 39.39 6.24 7.83
N SER A 28 40.17 6.51 8.88
CA SER A 28 41.45 7.23 8.81
C SER A 28 42.44 6.60 7.83
N GLU A 29 42.40 5.27 7.69
CA GLU A 29 43.22 4.46 6.78
C GLU A 29 42.42 3.92 5.58
N GLY A 30 41.13 4.29 5.49
CA GLY A 30 40.20 3.73 4.52
C GLY A 30 40.43 4.24 3.09
N ALA A 31 39.82 3.52 2.15
CA ALA A 31 39.78 3.93 0.75
C ALA A 31 39.01 5.24 0.55
N LEU A 32 39.39 5.99 -0.47
CA LEU A 32 38.68 7.20 -0.91
C LEU A 32 37.41 6.81 -1.68
N HIS A 33 36.27 7.29 -1.21
CA HIS A 33 34.99 7.21 -1.91
C HIS A 33 34.67 8.57 -2.53
N TYR A 34 34.40 8.58 -3.84
CA TYR A 34 34.12 9.82 -4.56
C TYR A 34 32.62 10.01 -4.76
N LEU A 35 32.08 11.07 -4.17
CA LEU A 35 30.70 11.50 -4.40
C LEU A 35 30.69 12.57 -5.49
N TYR A 36 29.64 12.58 -6.29
CA TYR A 36 29.49 13.57 -7.36
C TYR A 36 28.20 14.34 -7.12
N PHE A 37 28.27 15.66 -7.15
CA PHE A 37 27.07 16.47 -6.96
C PHE A 37 27.04 17.67 -7.89
N ARG A 38 25.84 18.10 -8.25
CA ARG A 38 25.59 19.30 -9.07
C ARG A 38 24.28 19.95 -8.67
N GLN A 39 24.07 21.18 -9.09
CA GLN A 39 22.74 21.80 -9.00
C GLN A 39 21.73 20.97 -9.80
N HIS A 40 20.56 20.73 -9.20
CA HIS A 40 19.47 20.07 -9.91
C HIS A 40 18.92 20.99 -11.00
N SER A 41 18.64 20.40 -12.16
CA SER A 41 18.04 21.09 -13.28
C SER A 41 16.96 20.18 -13.86
N SER A 42 15.71 20.62 -13.73
CA SER A 42 14.54 19.98 -14.31
C SER A 42 13.89 20.94 -15.30
N THR A 43 13.30 20.39 -16.37
CA THR A 43 12.53 21.17 -17.34
C THR A 43 11.14 21.55 -16.80
N LYS A 44 10.64 20.80 -15.81
CA LYS A 44 9.37 21.04 -15.13
C LYS A 44 9.65 21.52 -13.71
N GLU A 45 8.92 22.55 -13.28
CA GLU A 45 8.95 23.01 -11.91
C GLU A 45 8.20 22.02 -11.02
N ASP A 46 8.93 21.26 -10.22
CA ASP A 46 8.36 20.41 -9.18
C ASP A 46 8.33 21.19 -7.86
N ILE A 47 7.14 21.43 -7.31
CA ILE A 47 6.97 22.11 -6.00
C ILE A 47 7.74 21.37 -4.89
N LEU A 48 7.85 20.06 -5.03
CA LEU A 48 8.58 19.19 -4.10
C LEU A 48 10.10 19.31 -4.29
N MET A 49 10.58 19.64 -5.48
CA MET A 49 12.00 19.65 -5.82
C MET A 49 12.36 20.90 -6.62
N PRO A 50 12.33 22.09 -5.98
CA PRO A 50 12.64 23.34 -6.68
C PRO A 50 14.13 23.38 -7.07
N SER A 51 14.43 23.63 -8.34
CA SER A 51 15.80 23.69 -8.90
C SER A 51 16.73 24.65 -8.15
N ASP A 52 16.16 25.70 -7.58
CA ASP A 52 16.90 26.80 -6.95
C ASP A 52 17.40 26.45 -5.55
N ARG A 53 16.88 25.36 -4.97
CA ARG A 53 17.27 24.87 -3.63
C ARG A 53 17.66 23.40 -3.62
N THR A 54 17.77 22.76 -4.79
CA THR A 54 18.00 21.33 -4.88
C THR A 54 19.36 20.98 -5.48
N ILE A 55 20.00 20.01 -4.84
CA ILE A 55 21.26 19.42 -5.30
C ILE A 55 20.99 17.99 -5.69
N PHE A 56 21.50 17.60 -6.86
CA PHE A 56 21.52 16.23 -7.31
C PHE A 56 22.88 15.62 -6.95
N MET A 57 22.88 14.52 -6.22
CA MET A 57 24.08 13.81 -5.78
C MET A 57 24.03 12.33 -6.19
N THR A 58 25.15 11.78 -6.65
CA THR A 58 25.27 10.40 -7.14
C THR A 58 26.44 9.67 -6.50
N ASN A 59 26.46 8.35 -6.72
CA ASN A 59 27.43 7.42 -6.14
C ASN A 59 27.34 7.37 -4.61
N LEU A 60 26.13 7.39 -4.07
CA LEU A 60 25.92 7.31 -2.63
C LEU A 60 26.30 5.93 -2.08
N PRO A 61 26.89 5.86 -0.88
CA PRO A 61 27.10 4.61 -0.16
C PRO A 61 25.78 3.87 0.09
N ALA A 62 25.82 2.54 0.09
CA ALA A 62 24.62 1.69 0.19
C ALA A 62 23.82 1.90 1.50
N ASP A 63 24.49 2.30 2.57
CA ASP A 63 23.95 2.50 3.93
C ASP A 63 23.59 3.96 4.25
N THR A 64 23.62 4.84 3.24
CA THR A 64 23.35 6.27 3.41
C THR A 64 21.92 6.51 3.90
N THR A 65 21.80 7.26 4.99
CA THR A 65 20.51 7.79 5.45
C THR A 65 20.46 9.32 5.39
N GLU A 66 19.26 9.88 5.55
CA GLU A 66 19.09 11.33 5.65
C GLU A 66 19.92 11.95 6.80
N ARG A 67 20.08 11.23 7.92
CA ARG A 67 20.90 11.69 9.05
C ARG A 67 22.37 11.84 8.65
N ASP A 68 22.90 10.92 7.83
CA ASP A 68 24.28 11.01 7.36
C ASP A 68 24.45 12.20 6.42
N ILE A 69 23.53 12.42 5.48
CA ILE A 69 23.62 13.57 4.57
C ILE A 69 23.54 14.90 5.35
N ARG A 70 22.67 14.98 6.37
CA ARG A 70 22.60 16.15 7.28
C ARG A 70 23.91 16.39 8.03
N ARG A 71 24.54 15.33 8.53
CA ARG A 71 25.85 15.42 9.20
C ARG A 71 26.99 15.76 8.23
N LEU A 72 26.94 15.24 7.00
CA LEU A 72 27.94 15.49 5.96
C LEU A 72 28.01 16.98 5.59
N PHE A 73 26.85 17.64 5.45
CA PHE A 73 26.77 19.07 5.13
C PHE A 73 26.66 19.97 6.37
N GLN A 74 26.88 19.42 7.56
CA GLN A 74 26.80 20.19 8.80
C GLN A 74 27.83 21.33 8.78
N GLY A 75 27.35 22.56 8.98
CA GLY A 75 28.18 23.77 8.91
C GLY A 75 28.30 24.41 7.52
N VAL A 76 27.89 23.71 6.45
CA VAL A 76 27.85 24.28 5.09
C VAL A 76 26.42 24.69 4.71
N ALA A 77 25.45 23.82 4.97
CA ALA A 77 24.05 24.04 4.61
C ALA A 77 23.09 23.33 5.56
N ARG A 78 21.84 23.80 5.61
CA ARG A 78 20.76 23.18 6.36
C ARG A 78 19.85 22.46 5.38
N ILE A 79 19.58 21.19 5.67
CA ILE A 79 18.80 20.34 4.76
C ILE A 79 17.36 20.29 5.24
N ALA A 80 16.44 20.63 4.34
CA ALA A 80 15.01 20.51 4.58
C ALA A 80 14.54 19.07 4.36
N ARG A 81 14.96 18.43 3.27
CA ARG A 81 14.54 17.07 2.92
C ARG A 81 15.55 16.37 2.01
N VAL A 82 15.65 15.05 2.12
CA VAL A 82 16.41 14.21 1.18
C VAL A 82 15.48 13.19 0.53
N VAL A 83 15.51 13.14 -0.80
CA VAL A 83 14.77 12.17 -1.62
C VAL A 83 15.76 11.23 -2.27
N PHE A 84 15.71 9.95 -1.89
CA PHE A 84 16.58 8.91 -2.45
C PHE A 84 15.93 8.22 -3.65
N HIS A 85 16.74 7.91 -4.66
CA HIS A 85 16.40 7.13 -5.84
C HIS A 85 17.29 5.88 -5.91
N GLY A 86 16.72 4.73 -6.30
CA GLY A 86 17.41 3.44 -6.27
C GLY A 86 17.44 2.85 -4.87
N VAL A 87 16.28 2.79 -4.23
CA VAL A 87 16.13 2.24 -2.89
C VAL A 87 15.75 0.77 -2.97
N VAL A 88 16.60 -0.09 -2.42
CA VAL A 88 16.36 -1.53 -2.35
C VAL A 88 15.25 -1.84 -1.35
N GLY A 89 14.32 -2.70 -1.74
CA GLY A 89 13.36 -3.32 -0.81
C GLY A 89 12.24 -2.40 -0.33
N GLN A 90 12.01 -1.26 -0.97
CA GLN A 90 10.77 -0.52 -0.80
C GLN A 90 9.67 -1.21 -1.60
N ASP A 91 8.74 -1.86 -0.90
CA ASP A 91 7.48 -2.28 -1.49
C ASP A 91 6.79 -1.02 -2.05
N ILE A 92 6.85 -0.83 -3.36
CA ILE A 92 6.17 0.26 -4.09
C ILE A 92 4.71 0.35 -3.65
N VAL A 93 4.10 -0.81 -3.36
CA VAL A 93 2.75 -0.97 -2.83
C VAL A 93 2.56 -0.30 -1.46
N LYS A 94 3.49 -0.45 -0.50
CA LYS A 94 3.38 0.16 0.83
C LYS A 94 3.55 1.68 0.78
N LYS A 95 4.47 2.19 -0.06
CA LYS A 95 4.61 3.63 -0.30
C LYS A 95 3.38 4.24 -0.96
N ASN A 96 2.84 3.56 -1.97
CA ASN A 96 1.62 4.02 -2.63
C ASN A 96 0.41 3.98 -1.67
N ALA A 97 0.31 2.95 -0.83
CA ALA A 97 -0.74 2.86 0.19
C ALA A 97 -0.60 3.95 1.27
N ALA A 98 0.61 4.23 1.75
CA ALA A 98 0.85 5.32 2.71
C ALA A 98 0.53 6.69 2.11
N ASN A 99 0.97 6.95 0.87
CA ASN A 99 0.67 8.18 0.15
C ASN A 99 -0.84 8.31 -0.14
N ALA A 100 -1.51 7.21 -0.48
CA ALA A 100 -2.96 7.19 -0.68
C ALA A 100 -3.71 7.53 0.62
N LYS A 101 -3.32 6.91 1.76
CA LYS A 101 -3.86 7.22 3.08
C LYS A 101 -3.68 8.69 3.44
N MET A 102 -2.47 9.22 3.27
CA MET A 102 -2.15 10.63 3.53
C MET A 102 -2.95 11.59 2.64
N MET A 103 -3.14 11.25 1.35
CA MET A 103 -3.97 12.05 0.43
C MET A 103 -5.45 12.02 0.80
N THR A 104 -5.97 10.87 1.24
CA THR A 104 -7.35 10.79 1.78
C THR A 104 -7.52 11.58 3.08
N GLU A 105 -6.54 11.57 3.99
CA GLU A 105 -6.57 12.36 5.23
C GLU A 105 -6.49 13.86 4.95
N LEU A 106 -5.64 14.26 4.02
CA LEU A 106 -5.51 15.66 3.59
C LEU A 106 -6.77 16.15 2.87
N ALA A 107 -7.36 15.32 1.99
CA ALA A 107 -8.64 15.63 1.33
C ALA A 107 -9.79 15.74 2.34
N LYS A 108 -9.79 14.88 3.38
CA LYS A 108 -10.76 14.94 4.47
C LYS A 108 -10.59 16.20 5.31
N ALA A 109 -9.36 16.57 5.65
CA ALA A 109 -9.04 17.81 6.36
C ALA A 109 -9.38 19.08 5.55
N MET A 110 -9.29 19.02 4.22
CA MET A 110 -9.70 20.12 3.33
C MET A 110 -11.22 20.19 3.12
N SER A 111 -11.98 19.13 3.43
CA SER A 111 -13.43 19.08 3.23
C SER A 111 -14.27 19.44 4.46
N ASP A 112 -13.67 19.56 5.65
CA ASP A 112 -14.39 19.85 6.89
C ASP A 112 -14.69 21.35 7.05
N SER A 113 -15.84 21.77 6.49
CA SER A 113 -16.53 23.03 6.83
C SER A 113 -17.87 22.81 7.56
N VAL A 114 -18.20 21.58 7.99
CA VAL A 114 -19.41 21.30 8.77
C VAL A 114 -19.12 20.25 9.86
N PRO A 115 -19.32 20.56 11.16
CA PRO A 115 -19.07 19.62 12.24
C PRO A 115 -20.24 18.62 12.36
N LYS A 116 -19.98 17.34 12.06
CA LYS A 116 -20.88 16.23 12.38
C LYS A 116 -20.34 15.51 13.63
N PRO A 117 -21.18 15.14 14.62
CA PRO A 117 -20.70 14.49 15.84
C PRO A 117 -20.20 13.09 15.50
N THR A 118 -18.88 12.96 15.35
CA THR A 118 -18.22 11.68 15.27
C THR A 118 -18.20 11.09 16.67
N LYS A 119 -18.96 10.01 16.86
CA LYS A 119 -18.81 9.11 17.99
C LYS A 119 -17.35 8.65 17.94
N LYS A 120 -16.48 9.21 18.79
CA LYS A 120 -15.14 8.70 19.03
C LYS A 120 -15.33 7.28 19.54
N SER A 121 -15.25 6.30 18.64
CA SER A 121 -14.73 5.01 19.04
C SER A 121 -13.32 5.32 19.54
N ASN A 122 -13.15 5.34 20.86
CA ASN A 122 -11.88 4.99 21.46
C ASN A 122 -11.61 3.53 21.05
N ASP A 123 -11.31 3.30 19.78
CA ASP A 123 -10.31 2.29 19.48
C ASP A 123 -9.08 2.88 20.14
N SER A 124 -8.85 2.41 21.36
CA SER A 124 -7.51 2.30 21.89
C SER A 124 -6.72 1.69 20.74
N GLN A 125 -6.05 2.55 19.97
CA GLN A 125 -4.99 2.17 19.07
C GLN A 125 -3.94 1.56 20.00
N ALA A 126 -4.19 0.32 20.42
CA ALA A 126 -3.15 -0.57 20.87
C ALA A 126 -2.13 -0.48 19.76
N GLU A 127 -0.94 0.01 20.09
CA GLU A 127 0.13 0.12 19.12
C GLU A 127 0.33 -1.26 18.52
N ASP A 128 -0.29 -1.51 17.35
CA ASP A 128 0.07 -2.62 16.48
C ASP A 128 1.58 -2.56 16.43
N LEU A 129 2.26 -3.62 16.91
CA LEU A 129 3.71 -3.57 17.12
C LEU A 129 4.35 -2.97 15.88
N ALA A 130 4.98 -1.81 16.08
CA ALA A 130 5.59 -1.10 14.97
C ALA A 130 6.54 -2.10 14.28
N PRO A 131 6.43 -2.27 12.95
CA PRO A 131 7.26 -3.23 12.26
C PRO A 131 8.72 -2.94 12.60
N VAL A 132 9.48 -4.00 12.85
CA VAL A 132 10.91 -3.90 13.19
C VAL A 132 11.55 -2.89 12.23
N PRO A 133 12.16 -1.82 12.76
CA PRO A 133 12.68 -0.75 11.93
C PRO A 133 13.79 -1.31 11.04
N ARG A 134 13.52 -1.38 9.73
CA ARG A 134 14.53 -1.73 8.73
C ARG A 134 15.12 -0.46 8.18
N THR A 135 16.44 -0.35 8.24
CA THR A 135 17.14 0.75 7.59
C THR A 135 17.05 0.60 6.09
N GLN A 136 16.91 1.72 5.41
CA GLN A 136 16.89 1.74 3.96
C GLN A 136 18.25 1.29 3.39
N LEU A 137 18.27 0.55 2.29
CA LEU A 137 19.47 0.28 1.49
C LEU A 137 19.37 0.97 0.15
N LEU A 138 20.51 1.44 -0.36
CA LEU A 138 20.63 2.00 -1.69
C LEU A 138 21.30 0.99 -2.63
N GLU A 139 20.85 1.00 -3.87
CA GLU A 139 21.42 0.24 -4.98
C GLU A 139 22.78 0.82 -5.40
N SER A 140 23.57 0.03 -6.12
CA SER A 140 24.80 0.55 -6.74
C SER A 140 24.43 1.61 -7.78
N GLY A 141 25.08 2.78 -7.70
CA GLY A 141 24.75 3.92 -8.55
C GLY A 141 23.52 4.72 -8.11
N ALA A 142 23.02 4.49 -6.89
CA ALA A 142 21.94 5.29 -6.32
C ALA A 142 22.24 6.79 -6.33
N SER A 143 21.17 7.58 -6.42
CA SER A 143 21.21 9.03 -6.47
C SER A 143 20.25 9.62 -5.46
N ALA A 144 20.49 10.87 -5.04
CA ALA A 144 19.58 11.60 -4.18
C ALA A 144 19.41 13.04 -4.64
N HIS A 145 18.19 13.53 -4.46
CA HIS A 145 17.87 14.95 -4.50
C HIS A 145 17.83 15.48 -3.07
N ILE A 146 18.70 16.45 -2.79
CA ILE A 146 18.82 17.09 -1.48
C ILE A 146 18.20 18.47 -1.60
N VAL A 147 17.10 18.69 -0.88
CA VAL A 147 16.41 19.99 -0.80
C VAL A 147 16.99 20.74 0.39
N LEU A 148 17.61 21.89 0.11
CA LEU A 148 18.14 22.80 1.11
C LEU A 148 17.03 23.67 1.71
N LEU A 149 17.26 24.17 2.92
CA LEU A 149 16.31 25.03 3.61
C LEU A 149 16.20 26.40 2.93
N GLU A 150 17.34 27.01 2.60
CA GLU A 150 17.44 28.34 2.00
C GLU A 150 18.12 28.32 0.62
N VAL A 151 17.79 29.29 -0.24
CA VAL A 151 18.38 29.44 -1.59
C VAL A 151 19.88 29.76 -1.53
N GLY A 152 20.28 30.62 -0.59
CA GLY A 152 21.68 31.04 -0.45
C GLY A 152 22.63 29.89 -0.08
N GLU A 153 22.10 28.83 0.55
CA GLU A 153 22.88 27.66 0.93
C GLU A 153 23.33 26.84 -0.28
N LEU A 154 22.61 26.91 -1.42
CA LEU A 154 22.99 26.23 -2.66
C LEU A 154 24.35 26.72 -3.17
N ALA A 155 24.56 28.05 -3.16
CA ALA A 155 25.82 28.65 -3.56
C ALA A 155 26.96 28.23 -2.61
N ASN A 156 26.68 28.16 -1.30
CA ASN A 156 27.65 27.70 -0.31
C ASN A 156 28.10 26.26 -0.57
N VAL A 157 27.15 25.35 -0.81
CA VAL A 157 27.46 23.94 -1.09
C VAL A 157 28.22 23.77 -2.40
N LEU A 158 27.86 24.51 -3.45
CA LEU A 158 28.63 24.48 -4.69
C LEU A 158 30.04 25.04 -4.49
N SER A 159 30.22 26.05 -3.64
CA SER A 159 31.52 26.69 -3.38
C SER A 159 32.40 25.97 -2.33
N ILE A 160 32.05 24.75 -1.92
CA ILE A 160 32.83 23.97 -0.94
C ILE A 160 34.31 23.92 -1.34
N LYS A 161 35.18 24.21 -0.39
CA LYS A 161 36.64 24.10 -0.55
C LYS A 161 37.07 22.64 -0.43
N ALA A 162 38.09 22.27 -1.20
CA ALA A 162 38.72 20.95 -1.05
C ALA A 162 39.24 20.77 0.38
N GLY A 163 38.82 19.67 1.04
CA GLY A 163 39.18 19.34 2.42
C GLY A 163 38.23 19.87 3.51
N ALA A 164 37.21 20.67 3.17
CA ALA A 164 36.20 21.08 4.16
C ALA A 164 35.39 19.88 4.68
N ILE A 165 35.11 18.92 3.80
CA ILE A 165 34.53 17.63 4.14
C ILE A 165 35.54 16.58 3.72
N THR A 166 36.06 15.84 4.70
CA THR A 166 37.10 14.82 4.46
C THR A 166 36.64 13.45 4.92
N MET A 167 35.74 13.40 5.91
CA MET A 167 35.29 12.16 6.55
C MET A 167 33.79 11.96 6.34
N TRP A 168 33.41 10.73 6.05
CA TRP A 168 32.01 10.34 6.07
C TRP A 168 31.58 10.33 7.53
N PRO A 169 30.37 10.84 7.87
CA PRO A 169 29.92 10.88 9.24
C PRO A 169 29.92 9.48 9.84
N GLN A 170 30.79 9.30 10.81
CA GLN A 170 30.83 8.10 11.64
C GLN A 170 29.62 8.11 12.56
N ARG A 171 29.03 6.94 12.77
CA ARG A 171 27.96 6.75 13.75
C ARG A 171 28.53 6.14 15.00
N ASP A 172 27.93 6.48 16.13
CA ASP A 172 28.35 5.98 17.43
C ASP A 172 28.18 4.45 17.43
N PRO A 173 29.25 3.67 17.61
CA PRO A 173 29.20 2.21 17.56
C PRO A 173 28.39 1.62 18.72
N GLU A 174 28.20 2.41 19.78
CA GLU A 174 27.44 2.04 20.99
C GLU A 174 26.00 2.55 20.95
N SER A 175 25.55 3.13 19.83
CA SER A 175 24.15 3.54 19.67
C SER A 175 23.24 2.32 19.81
N ALA A 176 22.38 2.33 20.82
CA ALA A 176 21.35 1.32 21.02
C ALA A 176 20.24 1.39 19.95
N ASN A 177 20.25 2.41 19.08
CA ASN A 177 19.22 2.60 18.06
C ASN A 177 19.45 1.66 16.88
N PRO A 178 18.50 0.77 16.54
CA PRO A 178 18.67 -0.16 15.42
C PRO A 178 18.82 0.50 14.05
N VAL A 179 18.38 1.75 13.92
CA VAL A 179 18.52 2.58 12.72
C VAL A 179 19.98 2.92 12.43
N ASP A 180 20.84 2.85 13.44
CA ASP A 180 22.24 3.22 13.32
C ASP A 180 23.13 2.04 12.90
N TYR A 181 22.65 0.79 13.01
CA TYR A 181 23.39 -0.42 12.63
C TYR A 181 23.74 -0.47 11.14
N ARG A 182 24.97 -0.91 10.86
CA ARG A 182 25.57 -1.01 9.51
C ARG A 182 26.28 -2.35 9.29
N GLY A 183 26.44 -2.73 8.03
CA GLY A 183 27.16 -3.95 7.64
C GLY A 183 26.64 -5.19 8.37
N LEU A 184 27.53 -5.94 9.01
CA LEU A 184 27.19 -7.19 9.72
C LEU A 184 26.23 -6.95 10.90
N SER A 185 26.41 -5.88 11.68
CA SER A 185 25.57 -5.60 12.86
C SER A 185 24.09 -5.47 12.49
N ARG A 186 23.83 -4.80 11.35
CA ARG A 186 22.50 -4.67 10.77
C ARG A 186 21.91 -6.02 10.40
N TYR A 187 22.64 -6.85 9.64
CA TYR A 187 22.13 -8.15 9.21
C TYR A 187 21.88 -9.08 10.39
N LEU A 188 22.71 -9.01 11.45
CA LEU A 188 22.47 -9.73 12.69
C LEU A 188 21.20 -9.24 13.40
N TYR A 189 20.96 -7.93 13.42
CA TYR A 189 19.72 -7.37 13.96
C TYR A 189 18.49 -7.83 13.17
N GLU A 190 18.51 -7.73 11.84
CA GLU A 190 17.43 -8.20 10.97
C GLU A 190 17.19 -9.71 11.13
N TYR A 191 18.27 -10.50 11.25
CA TYR A 191 18.20 -11.94 11.47
C TYR A 191 17.52 -12.28 12.79
N ARG A 192 17.90 -11.62 13.89
CA ARG A 192 17.28 -11.80 15.21
C ARG A 192 15.84 -11.32 15.22
N ALA A 193 15.56 -10.19 14.57
CA ALA A 193 14.22 -9.64 14.48
C ALA A 193 13.26 -10.52 13.67
N SER A 194 13.75 -11.27 12.68
CA SER A 194 12.94 -12.26 11.95
C SER A 194 12.58 -13.50 12.78
N ARG A 195 13.23 -13.70 13.95
CA ARG A 195 13.07 -14.86 14.82
C ARG A 195 12.95 -14.40 16.28
N PRO A 196 11.82 -13.78 16.64
CA PRO A 196 11.59 -13.38 18.02
C PRO A 196 11.60 -14.62 18.94
N PRO A 197 12.04 -14.48 20.20
CA PRO A 197 11.96 -15.56 21.17
C PRO A 197 10.50 -15.94 21.42
N ALA A 198 10.25 -17.23 21.62
CA ALA A 198 8.90 -17.77 21.76
C ALA A 198 8.12 -17.16 22.94
N GLU A 199 8.80 -16.73 24.00
CA GLU A 199 8.18 -16.12 25.17
C GLU A 199 7.53 -14.76 24.84
N LEU A 200 8.25 -13.88 24.14
CA LEU A 200 7.72 -12.58 23.71
C LEU A 200 6.53 -12.76 22.77
N LEU A 201 6.62 -13.71 21.84
CA LEU A 201 5.53 -14.02 20.91
C LEU A 201 4.27 -14.51 21.65
N LYS A 202 4.44 -15.37 22.66
CA LYS A 202 3.32 -15.86 23.47
C LYS A 202 2.63 -14.72 24.20
N THR A 203 3.39 -13.89 24.93
CA THR A 203 2.82 -12.75 25.66
C THR A 203 2.06 -11.79 24.75
N GLU A 204 2.55 -11.61 23.52
CA GLU A 204 1.91 -10.75 22.54
C GLU A 204 0.61 -11.37 22.03
N VAL A 205 0.64 -12.64 21.60
CA VAL A 205 -0.55 -13.38 21.14
C VAL A 205 -1.62 -13.44 22.22
N ASP A 206 -1.23 -13.75 23.45
CA ASP A 206 -2.14 -13.81 24.59
C ASP A 206 -2.78 -12.44 24.83
N SER A 207 -2.00 -11.35 24.86
CA SER A 207 -2.53 -10.00 25.02
C SER A 207 -3.46 -9.55 23.88
N TYR A 208 -3.18 -10.02 22.66
CA TYR A 208 -4.01 -9.76 21.49
C TYR A 208 -5.34 -10.52 21.59
N MET A 209 -5.28 -11.82 21.94
CA MET A 209 -6.46 -12.66 22.11
C MET A 209 -7.34 -12.17 23.26
N GLU A 210 -6.77 -11.75 24.39
CA GLU A 210 -7.52 -11.14 25.50
C GLU A 210 -8.28 -9.89 25.06
N LYS A 211 -7.64 -8.98 24.32
CA LYS A 211 -8.29 -7.77 23.79
C LYS A 211 -9.36 -8.12 22.76
N PHE A 212 -9.08 -9.08 21.89
CA PHE A 212 -10.03 -9.53 20.89
C PHE A 212 -11.26 -10.15 21.55
N GLU A 213 -11.08 -11.06 22.51
CA GLU A 213 -12.16 -11.69 23.27
C GLU A 213 -12.97 -10.68 24.07
N ALA A 214 -12.32 -9.70 24.72
CA ALA A 214 -13.01 -8.61 25.40
C ALA A 214 -13.86 -7.78 24.43
N ALA A 215 -13.32 -7.42 23.27
CA ALA A 215 -14.05 -6.67 22.25
C ALA A 215 -15.19 -7.48 21.62
N GLN A 216 -15.02 -8.80 21.45
CA GLN A 216 -16.10 -9.70 21.02
C GLN A 216 -17.20 -9.77 22.08
N TYR A 217 -16.83 -9.94 23.36
CA TYR A 217 -17.77 -9.99 24.46
C TYR A 217 -18.57 -8.70 24.61
N GLU A 218 -17.93 -7.54 24.49
CA GLU A 218 -18.63 -6.25 24.51
C GLU A 218 -19.59 -6.10 23.34
N ARG A 219 -19.19 -6.49 22.12
CA ARG A 219 -20.09 -6.50 20.94
C ARG A 219 -21.30 -7.40 21.17
N ASP A 220 -21.07 -8.62 21.67
CA ASP A 220 -22.15 -9.58 21.95
C ASP A 220 -23.08 -9.09 23.06
N ARG A 221 -22.53 -8.42 24.09
CA ARG A 221 -23.30 -7.80 25.16
C ARG A 221 -24.17 -6.67 24.62
N MET A 222 -23.63 -5.78 23.78
CA MET A 222 -24.37 -4.69 23.17
C MET A 222 -25.47 -5.21 22.23
N LEU A 223 -25.18 -6.24 21.43
CA LEU A 223 -26.18 -6.89 20.57
C LEU A 223 -27.30 -7.54 21.40
N SER A 224 -26.97 -8.18 22.52
CA SER A 224 -27.95 -8.78 23.43
C SER A 224 -28.87 -7.72 24.07
N GLN A 225 -28.29 -6.58 24.47
CA GLN A 225 -29.08 -5.47 25.01
C GLN A 225 -30.03 -4.88 23.98
N GLN A 226 -29.59 -4.70 22.73
CA GLN A 226 -30.44 -4.21 21.63
C GLN A 226 -31.56 -5.18 21.27
N GLN A 227 -31.36 -6.50 21.44
CA GLN A 227 -32.39 -7.50 21.13
C GLN A 227 -33.61 -7.44 22.08
N ASN A 228 -33.46 -6.92 23.30
CA ASN A 228 -34.52 -6.91 24.31
C ASN A 228 -35.25 -5.56 24.45
N VAL A 229 -34.86 -4.54 23.68
CA VAL A 229 -35.51 -3.23 23.69
C VAL A 229 -36.53 -3.18 22.54
N PRO A 230 -37.83 -2.99 22.83
CA PRO A 230 -38.84 -2.74 21.80
C PRO A 230 -38.56 -1.41 21.08
N ASP A 231 -38.77 -1.38 19.77
CA ASP A 231 -38.66 -0.16 18.96
C ASP A 231 -39.79 0.84 19.30
N GLU A 232 -39.75 2.07 18.74
CA GLU A 232 -40.77 3.13 18.95
C GLU A 232 -42.21 2.67 18.58
N ASP A 233 -42.34 1.66 17.71
CA ASP A 233 -43.61 1.03 17.31
C ASP A 233 -43.95 -0.24 18.11
N GLY A 234 -43.17 -0.59 19.15
CA GLY A 234 -43.44 -1.72 20.06
C GLY A 234 -43.09 -3.12 19.53
N PHE A 235 -42.38 -3.21 18.41
CA PHE A 235 -41.92 -4.49 17.85
C PHE A 235 -40.53 -4.88 18.39
N ILE A 236 -40.31 -6.18 18.59
CA ILE A 236 -39.03 -6.74 19.02
C ILE A 236 -38.33 -7.36 17.80
N THR A 237 -37.14 -6.89 17.47
CA THR A 237 -36.36 -7.39 16.32
C THR A 237 -35.75 -8.76 16.63
N VAL A 238 -36.28 -9.82 16.01
CA VAL A 238 -35.76 -11.20 16.16
C VAL A 238 -34.56 -11.42 15.24
N VAL A 239 -33.35 -11.44 15.83
CA VAL A 239 -32.11 -11.81 15.11
C VAL A 239 -31.77 -13.27 15.43
N ARG A 240 -31.62 -14.13 14.41
CA ARG A 240 -31.20 -15.53 14.61
C ARG A 240 -29.73 -15.58 15.04
N ARG A 241 -29.48 -15.90 16.31
CA ARG A 241 -28.14 -16.30 16.79
C ARG A 241 -27.73 -17.62 16.12
N GLY A 242 -26.51 -17.69 15.59
CA GLY A 242 -25.90 -18.97 15.20
C GLY A 242 -25.57 -19.17 13.71
N ARG A 243 -25.73 -18.17 12.84
CA ARG A 243 -25.15 -18.25 11.48
C ARG A 243 -24.12 -17.15 11.28
N HIS A 244 -22.85 -17.51 11.48
CA HIS A 244 -21.72 -16.71 11.05
C HIS A 244 -21.62 -16.76 9.51
N THR A 245 -22.59 -16.17 8.81
CA THR A 245 -22.57 -16.04 7.33
C THR A 245 -21.94 -14.72 6.88
N LYS A 246 -21.33 -13.97 7.79
CA LYS A 246 -20.60 -12.76 7.43
C LYS A 246 -19.11 -13.03 7.52
N ASN A 247 -18.52 -13.29 6.35
CA ASN A 247 -17.13 -12.93 6.08
C ASN A 247 -17.10 -11.39 6.06
N THR A 248 -17.04 -10.75 7.22
CA THR A 248 -16.93 -9.28 7.31
C THR A 248 -15.78 -8.94 8.23
N ASP A 249 -14.58 -9.12 7.70
CA ASP A 249 -13.36 -8.48 8.20
C ASP A 249 -12.81 -7.49 7.16
N GLY A 250 -13.71 -6.83 6.44
CA GLY A 250 -13.34 -5.81 5.47
C GLY A 250 -14.50 -5.49 4.54
N SER A 251 -15.10 -4.31 4.75
CA SER A 251 -15.58 -3.31 3.77
C SER A 251 -16.20 -3.71 2.42
N VAL A 252 -16.50 -4.97 2.16
CA VAL A 252 -17.23 -5.43 0.97
C VAL A 252 -18.39 -6.26 1.48
N SER A 253 -19.41 -5.56 1.95
CA SER A 253 -20.75 -6.08 1.76
C SER A 253 -20.90 -6.27 0.26
N VAL A 254 -20.98 -7.51 -0.20
CA VAL A 254 -21.76 -7.81 -1.41
C VAL A 254 -23.20 -7.49 -1.03
N THR A 255 -23.51 -6.20 -0.98
CA THR A 255 -24.87 -5.72 -1.02
C THR A 255 -25.40 -6.24 -2.35
N ALA A 256 -26.24 -7.27 -2.26
CA ALA A 256 -27.39 -7.31 -3.14
C ALA A 256 -27.88 -5.87 -3.29
N ALA A 257 -27.98 -5.45 -4.56
CA ALA A 257 -28.22 -4.09 -5.01
C ALA A 257 -29.05 -3.25 -4.03
N SER A 258 -28.66 -1.98 -3.87
CA SER A 258 -29.35 -1.03 -3.01
C SER A 258 -30.87 -1.14 -3.20
N ALA A 259 -31.64 -0.97 -2.13
CA ALA A 259 -33.11 -1.07 -2.20
C ALA A 259 -33.71 -0.14 -3.28
N ASP A 260 -32.98 0.91 -3.67
CA ASP A 260 -33.35 1.82 -4.76
C ASP A 260 -33.04 1.27 -6.16
N ASP A 261 -31.99 0.46 -6.32
CA ASP A 261 -31.70 -0.27 -7.57
C ASP A 261 -32.73 -1.39 -7.82
N ALA A 262 -33.19 -2.04 -6.74
CA ALA A 262 -34.27 -3.03 -6.80
C ALA A 262 -35.64 -2.42 -7.15
N ARG A 263 -35.83 -1.11 -6.90
CA ARG A 263 -37.03 -0.36 -7.31
C ARG A 263 -36.93 0.15 -8.76
N ALA A 264 -35.73 0.50 -9.22
CA ALA A 264 -35.49 0.98 -10.60
C ALA A 264 -35.50 -0.17 -11.64
N ALA A 265 -35.12 -1.39 -11.25
CA ALA A 265 -35.28 -2.59 -12.07
C ALA A 265 -36.75 -3.04 -12.04
N GLY A 266 -37.58 -2.44 -12.92
CA GLY A 266 -39.00 -2.73 -13.05
C GLY A 266 -39.32 -4.21 -12.86
N SER A 267 -40.16 -4.49 -11.87
CA SER A 267 -40.58 -5.84 -11.52
C SER A 267 -41.22 -6.52 -12.73
N LYS A 268 -40.49 -7.40 -13.42
CA LYS A 268 -41.15 -8.57 -14.00
C LYS A 268 -41.62 -9.38 -12.81
N LYS A 269 -42.85 -9.12 -12.37
CA LYS A 269 -43.60 -10.07 -11.54
C LYS A 269 -43.49 -11.38 -12.29
N LYS A 270 -42.61 -12.28 -11.84
CA LYS A 270 -42.85 -13.69 -12.05
C LYS A 270 -44.14 -13.91 -11.29
N GLU A 271 -45.27 -13.82 -11.99
CA GLU A 271 -46.46 -14.53 -11.53
C GLU A 271 -45.95 -15.93 -11.25
N VAL A 272 -45.87 -16.26 -9.97
CA VAL A 272 -45.70 -17.63 -9.53
C VAL A 272 -47.02 -18.26 -9.92
N LEU A 273 -47.16 -18.63 -11.21
CA LEU A 273 -48.21 -19.51 -11.65
C LEU A 273 -48.00 -20.75 -10.80
N PHE A 274 -48.92 -20.99 -9.86
CA PHE A 274 -49.07 -22.22 -9.09
C PHE A 274 -49.46 -23.39 -10.02
N GLY A 275 -48.84 -23.50 -11.20
CA GLY A 275 -49.15 -24.49 -12.23
C GLY A 275 -48.67 -25.90 -11.89
N ASN A 276 -48.04 -26.08 -10.72
CA ASN A 276 -47.51 -27.35 -10.25
C ASN A 276 -47.87 -27.65 -8.79
N MET A 277 -48.91 -27.03 -8.22
CA MET A 277 -49.30 -27.33 -6.83
C MET A 277 -50.17 -28.59 -6.72
N TYR A 278 -50.97 -28.90 -7.75
CA TYR A 278 -51.94 -29.99 -7.67
C TYR A 278 -51.62 -31.16 -8.60
N ARG A 279 -51.84 -32.38 -8.09
CA ARG A 279 -51.60 -33.65 -8.82
C ARG A 279 -52.38 -33.75 -10.14
N PHE A 280 -53.55 -33.11 -10.23
CA PHE A 280 -54.35 -33.09 -11.46
C PHE A 280 -53.68 -32.28 -12.58
N GLN A 281 -53.02 -31.16 -12.26
CA GLN A 281 -52.28 -30.33 -13.23
C GLN A 281 -51.13 -31.12 -13.88
N MET A 282 -50.43 -31.91 -13.06
CA MET A 282 -49.35 -32.79 -13.54
C MET A 282 -49.88 -33.92 -14.43
N ARG A 283 -51.06 -34.49 -14.11
CA ARG A 283 -51.70 -35.53 -14.93
C ARG A 283 -52.17 -34.98 -16.28
N GLU A 284 -52.79 -33.81 -16.26
CA GLU A 284 -53.31 -33.15 -17.45
C GLU A 284 -52.18 -32.71 -18.39
N ARG A 285 -51.08 -32.19 -17.82
CA ARG A 285 -49.87 -31.87 -18.59
C ARG A 285 -49.27 -33.10 -19.28
N LYS A 286 -49.20 -34.24 -18.58
CA LYS A 286 -48.75 -35.51 -19.17
C LYS A 286 -49.69 -35.98 -20.29
N ASN A 287 -51.00 -35.89 -20.10
CA ASN A 287 -51.98 -36.24 -21.14
C ASN A 287 -51.84 -35.34 -22.38
N ASN A 288 -51.69 -34.04 -22.19
CA ASN A 288 -51.52 -33.09 -23.29
C ASN A 288 -50.22 -33.33 -24.06
N GLN A 289 -49.13 -33.63 -23.35
CA GLN A 289 -47.87 -34.04 -23.98
C GLN A 289 -48.03 -35.33 -24.80
N LEU A 290 -48.78 -36.32 -24.29
CA LEU A 290 -49.07 -37.57 -25.00
C LEU A 290 -49.91 -37.34 -26.27
N LEU A 291 -50.92 -36.48 -26.19
CA LEU A 291 -51.74 -36.05 -27.33
C LEU A 291 -50.90 -35.32 -28.38
N GLU A 292 -50.01 -34.43 -27.96
CA GLU A 292 -49.14 -33.70 -28.87
C GLU A 292 -48.15 -34.64 -29.58
N LEU A 293 -47.57 -35.61 -28.85
CA LEU A 293 -46.70 -36.63 -29.45
C LEU A 293 -47.45 -37.50 -30.46
N ARG A 294 -48.70 -37.88 -30.19
CA ARG A 294 -49.53 -38.62 -31.16
C ARG A 294 -49.79 -37.81 -32.41
N LYS A 295 -50.14 -36.53 -32.28
CA LYS A 295 -50.33 -35.62 -33.42
C LYS A 295 -49.06 -35.47 -34.25
N LYS A 296 -47.90 -35.27 -33.60
CA LYS A 296 -46.61 -35.18 -34.31
C LYS A 296 -46.27 -36.50 -35.02
N PHE A 297 -46.55 -37.64 -34.40
CA PHE A 297 -46.31 -38.95 -35.01
C PHE A 297 -47.20 -39.23 -36.21
N GLU A 298 -48.47 -38.81 -36.18
CA GLU A 298 -49.37 -38.87 -37.35
C GLU A 298 -48.86 -37.97 -38.48
N GLN A 299 -48.46 -36.73 -38.16
CA GLN A 299 -47.87 -35.82 -39.13
C GLN A 299 -46.57 -36.39 -39.75
N ASP A 300 -45.71 -37.02 -38.95
CA ASP A 300 -44.48 -37.61 -39.44
C ASP A 300 -44.76 -38.89 -40.25
N LYS A 301 -45.78 -39.69 -39.89
CA LYS A 301 -46.27 -40.79 -40.74
C LYS A 301 -46.76 -40.28 -42.10
N GLU A 302 -47.54 -39.20 -42.12
CA GLU A 302 -48.01 -38.59 -43.37
C GLU A 302 -46.85 -38.06 -44.21
N LYS A 303 -45.87 -37.39 -43.60
CA LYS A 303 -44.66 -36.93 -44.28
C LYS A 303 -43.87 -38.09 -44.87
N ILE A 304 -43.70 -39.18 -44.11
CA ILE A 304 -43.02 -40.39 -44.60
C ILE A 304 -43.81 -41.03 -45.74
N ALA A 305 -45.14 -41.09 -45.66
CA ALA A 305 -45.97 -41.60 -46.74
C ALA A 305 -45.81 -40.76 -48.03
N ARG A 306 -45.81 -39.42 -47.91
CA ARG A 306 -45.51 -38.52 -49.04
C ARG A 306 -44.11 -38.74 -49.61
N MET A 307 -43.09 -38.88 -48.77
CA MET A 307 -41.71 -39.15 -49.22
C MET A 307 -41.56 -40.53 -49.88
N ARG A 308 -42.31 -41.55 -49.43
CA ARG A 308 -42.37 -42.86 -50.07
C ARG A 308 -43.05 -42.80 -51.44
N GLN A 309 -44.17 -42.09 -51.55
CA GLN A 309 -44.83 -41.85 -52.85
C GLN A 309 -43.92 -41.12 -53.83
N ALA A 310 -43.16 -40.13 -53.34
CA ALA A 310 -42.15 -39.41 -54.11
C ALA A 310 -40.85 -40.20 -54.39
N ARG A 311 -40.74 -41.46 -53.92
CA ARG A 311 -39.53 -42.32 -54.02
C ARG A 311 -38.25 -41.70 -53.45
N GLN A 312 -38.37 -40.76 -52.50
CA GLN A 312 -37.24 -40.05 -51.88
C GLN A 312 -36.91 -40.55 -50.47
N PHE A 313 -37.67 -41.50 -49.93
CA PHE A 313 -37.46 -42.02 -48.57
C PHE A 313 -36.31 -43.05 -48.51
N ARG A 314 -35.24 -42.73 -47.77
CA ARG A 314 -34.08 -43.62 -47.50
C ARG A 314 -34.02 -43.93 -46.00
N PRO A 315 -34.35 -45.17 -45.56
CA PRO A 315 -34.51 -45.50 -44.14
C PRO A 315 -33.22 -45.84 -43.36
N TYR A 316 -32.06 -45.86 -44.01
CA TYR A 316 -30.75 -46.10 -43.40
C TYR A 316 -29.70 -45.18 -44.02
#